data_AF-A0A3A8HQD4-F1
#
_entry.id   AF-A0A3A8HQD4-F1
#
_cell.length_a   1.000
_cell.length_b   1.000
_cell.length_c   1.000
_cell.angle_alpha   90.00
_cell.angle_beta   90.00
_cell.angle_gamma   90.00
#
_symmetry.space_group_name_H-M   'P 1'
#
loop_
_entity.id
_entity.type
_entity.pdbx_description
1 polymer ?
#
loop_
_entity_poly.entity_id
_entity_poly.type
_entity_poly.pdbx_seq_one_letter_code
_entity_poly.pdbx_strand_id
1 'polypeptide(L)'
;MRATLTPLSALLAGTLGVAVMAGCQTYDFEPVDPLAIAQTTKETVITARKSKPDVMLLVDISGSMTKPVNADLVVNGTRVCDFRGPDGKFYTCEDLNPCDTSKCPTRWSELQGAMGPFLAESGKLVRFGLTTYPEPPPIKPPPQNNTVPELCAPASAAPGSLSVRAAVPFDLDSDEDLQNYASLVNDQLQGIPNGGANRPRGGTPTSASLEFVGTQLRANSEDRDQIIILLTDGLPNCNEGNPYDGTSAECRCTLETPSLCVDSFSPYFHRGCLDKNASVTAVSTLKANRISTIVIGFGAETSAGDGPSVLNEMARAGGFARTCKASIDCGEGDTCDVSTGFCGRSFYQAGNREELADALKSISEAIQPGEPCFTPLEQSQLPSNEKLIVVYIDGERTLAGPDTWSLESGGVRFTGSTCTKLEASRPEDPVSVEVRAIRQL
;
A
#
# COMPACT_ATOMS: atom_id res chain seq x y z
N MET A 1 11.30 58.25 32.25
CA MET A 1 10.84 57.26 31.25
C MET A 1 9.87 57.97 30.33
N ARG A 2 10.35 58.41 29.17
CA ARG A 2 9.63 59.25 28.20
C ARG A 2 9.66 58.51 26.87
N ALA A 3 8.48 58.27 26.31
CA ALA A 3 8.32 57.91 24.91
C ALA A 3 8.63 59.16 24.05
N THR A 4 9.44 58.99 23.02
CA THR A 4 9.78 60.06 22.08
C THR A 4 9.58 59.58 20.65
N LEU A 5 8.63 60.23 19.99
CA LEU A 5 8.44 60.32 18.56
C LEU A 5 9.49 61.24 17.93
N THR A 6 9.77 61.00 16.63
CA THR A 6 10.29 61.91 15.57
C THR A 6 11.77 62.36 15.67
N PRO A 7 12.48 62.75 14.58
CA PRO A 7 11.94 63.47 13.40
C PRO A 7 12.58 63.24 12.00
N LEU A 8 11.85 63.75 11.00
CA LEU A 8 12.36 64.21 9.69
C LEU A 8 13.41 65.32 9.84
N SER A 9 14.34 65.44 8.88
CA SER A 9 14.74 66.73 8.30
C SER A 9 15.66 66.57 7.09
N ALA A 10 15.23 67.11 5.94
CA ALA A 10 16.09 67.83 5.02
C ALA A 10 15.26 68.88 4.25
N LEU A 11 15.39 70.11 4.74
CA LEU A 11 15.14 71.41 4.10
C LEU A 11 15.89 71.51 2.73
N LEU A 12 15.50 72.28 1.71
CA LEU A 12 15.44 73.76 1.69
C LEU A 12 14.97 74.32 0.31
N ALA A 13 14.48 75.57 0.35
CA ALA A 13 14.35 76.60 -0.71
C ALA A 13 13.19 76.45 -1.73
N GLY A 14 12.38 77.45 -2.08
CA GLY A 14 12.32 78.88 -1.81
C GLY A 14 11.40 79.56 -2.85
N THR A 15 10.85 80.73 -2.51
CA THR A 15 10.21 81.78 -3.36
C THR A 15 8.74 81.65 -3.84
N LEU A 16 7.90 82.51 -3.24
CA LEU A 16 6.84 83.41 -3.78
C LEU A 16 6.07 83.05 -5.07
N GLY A 17 4.73 83.01 -5.00
CA GLY A 17 3.86 83.16 -6.18
C GLY A 17 2.36 82.90 -5.97
N VAL A 18 1.59 83.98 -5.74
CA VAL A 18 0.21 84.31 -6.21
C VAL A 18 -0.92 83.26 -6.17
N ALA A 19 -2.06 83.73 -5.66
CA ALA A 19 -3.37 83.11 -5.51
C ALA A 19 -4.01 82.49 -6.78
N VAL A 20 -4.68 81.35 -6.59
CA VAL A 20 -5.85 80.93 -7.39
C VAL A 20 -6.88 80.31 -6.45
N MET A 21 -8.05 80.94 -6.35
CA MET A 21 -9.24 80.38 -5.70
C MET A 21 -9.76 79.21 -6.53
N ALA A 22 -9.63 77.98 -6.02
CA ALA A 22 -10.28 76.80 -6.57
C ALA A 22 -11.22 76.23 -5.51
N GLY A 23 -12.53 76.24 -5.80
CA GLY A 23 -13.53 75.62 -4.95
C GLY A 23 -13.39 74.10 -5.01
N CYS A 24 -13.09 73.47 -3.87
CA CYS A 24 -13.22 72.03 -3.73
C CYS A 24 -14.65 71.73 -3.29
N GLN A 25 -15.45 71.17 -4.21
CA GLN A 25 -16.68 70.48 -3.87
C GLN A 25 -16.33 69.29 -2.99
N THR A 26 -16.83 69.28 -1.75
CA THR A 26 -16.81 68.11 -0.88
C THR A 26 -17.80 67.08 -1.45
N TYR A 27 -17.26 66.04 -2.09
CA TYR A 27 -18.04 64.83 -2.39
C TYR A 27 -18.13 64.02 -1.11
N ASP A 28 -19.33 63.94 -0.55
CA ASP A 28 -19.67 63.03 0.54
C ASP A 28 -19.88 61.65 -0.08
N PHE A 29 -18.84 60.82 -0.05
CA PHE A 29 -18.97 59.41 -0.37
C PHE A 29 -19.51 58.72 0.87
N GLU A 30 -20.79 58.33 0.87
CA GLU A 30 -21.28 57.32 1.79
C GLU A 30 -20.35 56.10 1.69
N PRO A 31 -19.76 55.63 2.79
CA PRO A 31 -18.95 54.42 2.78
C PRO A 31 -19.85 53.25 2.36
N VAL A 32 -19.74 52.84 1.10
CA VAL A 32 -20.29 51.57 0.65
C VAL A 32 -19.30 50.53 1.15
N ASP A 33 -19.65 49.77 2.18
CA ASP A 33 -18.86 48.60 2.56
C ASP A 33 -18.79 47.67 1.34
N PRO A 34 -17.61 47.50 0.71
CA PRO A 34 -17.50 46.53 -0.35
C PRO A 34 -17.70 45.17 0.31
N LEU A 35 -18.78 44.48 -0.05
CA LEU A 35 -18.87 43.03 0.10
C LEU A 35 -17.69 42.46 -0.69
N ALA A 36 -16.59 42.22 0.00
CA ALA A 36 -15.41 41.62 -0.58
C ALA A 36 -15.79 40.20 -0.99
N ILE A 37 -16.07 40.01 -2.29
CA ILE A 37 -16.17 38.68 -2.87
C ILE A 37 -14.74 38.14 -2.90
N ALA A 38 -14.35 37.42 -1.86
CA ALA A 38 -13.13 36.63 -1.85
C ALA A 38 -13.39 35.34 -2.62
N GLN A 39 -12.97 35.30 -3.89
CA GLN A 39 -13.05 34.08 -4.69
C GLN A 39 -11.87 33.18 -4.33
N THR A 40 -12.08 32.17 -3.49
CA THR A 40 -11.15 31.05 -3.39
C THR A 40 -11.43 30.09 -4.55
N THR A 41 -10.72 30.26 -5.67
CA THR A 41 -10.74 29.26 -6.75
C THR A 41 -9.84 28.12 -6.35
N LYS A 42 -10.42 26.95 -6.07
CA LYS A 42 -9.65 25.69 -6.02
C LYS A 42 -9.85 24.98 -7.35
N GLU A 43 -8.78 24.90 -8.13
CA GLU A 43 -8.76 24.11 -9.36
C GLU A 43 -8.45 22.67 -8.98
N THR A 44 -9.34 21.75 -9.36
CA THR A 44 -9.06 20.32 -9.27
C THR A 44 -9.15 19.79 -10.69
N VAL A 45 -8.00 19.48 -11.31
CA VAL A 45 -7.96 18.76 -12.58
C VAL A 45 -8.12 17.28 -12.25
N ILE A 46 -9.26 16.72 -12.62
CA ILE A 46 -9.59 15.32 -12.42
C ILE A 46 -9.49 14.67 -13.78
N THR A 47 -8.44 13.87 -13.99
CA THR A 47 -8.45 12.88 -15.07
C THR A 47 -9.50 11.85 -14.69
N ALA A 48 -10.60 11.80 -15.44
CA ALA A 48 -11.84 11.11 -15.06
C ALA A 48 -11.68 9.62 -14.66
N ARG A 49 -10.60 8.97 -15.12
CA ARG A 49 -10.14 7.67 -14.61
C ARG A 49 -8.62 7.70 -14.43
N LYS A 50 -8.14 7.54 -13.20
CA LYS A 50 -6.79 6.97 -13.03
C LYS A 50 -6.80 5.60 -13.72
N SER A 51 -5.77 5.31 -14.49
CA SER A 51 -5.62 3.98 -15.07
C SER A 51 -5.65 2.91 -13.99
N LYS A 52 -6.17 1.73 -14.33
CA LYS A 52 -6.11 0.56 -13.43
C LYS A 52 -4.65 0.33 -13.02
N PRO A 53 -4.35 0.28 -11.71
CA PRO A 53 -2.98 0.19 -11.25
C PRO A 53 -2.33 -1.13 -11.67
N ASP A 54 -1.01 -1.10 -11.80
CA ASP A 54 -0.18 -2.28 -11.97
C ASP A 54 0.16 -2.80 -10.56
N VAL A 55 -0.36 -3.97 -10.20
CA VAL A 55 -0.24 -4.54 -8.85
C VAL A 55 0.54 -5.83 -8.90
N MET A 56 1.70 -5.86 -8.26
CA MET A 56 2.50 -7.07 -8.12
C MET A 56 2.31 -7.68 -6.72
N LEU A 57 1.78 -8.89 -6.68
CA LEU A 57 1.71 -9.69 -5.46
C LEU A 57 3.10 -10.27 -5.19
N LEU A 58 3.76 -9.82 -4.13
CA LEU A 58 4.99 -10.42 -3.62
C LEU A 58 4.65 -11.31 -2.43
N VAL A 59 4.65 -12.62 -2.64
CA VAL A 59 4.11 -13.59 -1.68
C VAL A 59 5.23 -14.39 -1.02
N ASP A 60 5.27 -14.33 0.29
CA ASP A 60 6.15 -15.15 1.12
C ASP A 60 5.70 -16.62 1.08
N ILE A 61 6.62 -17.48 0.68
CA ILE A 61 6.53 -18.94 0.67
C ILE A 61 7.69 -19.54 1.46
N SER A 62 8.19 -18.84 2.48
CA SER A 62 9.19 -19.38 3.40
C SER A 62 8.63 -20.54 4.23
N GLY A 63 9.51 -21.29 4.89
CA GLY A 63 9.11 -22.44 5.71
C GLY A 63 8.19 -22.05 6.87
N SER A 64 8.32 -20.83 7.40
CA SER A 64 7.45 -20.34 8.48
C SER A 64 5.99 -20.16 8.03
N MET A 65 5.73 -20.01 6.73
CA MET A 65 4.37 -20.01 6.19
C MET A 65 3.68 -21.38 6.28
N THR A 66 4.42 -22.47 6.46
CA THR A 66 3.83 -23.82 6.65
C THR A 66 3.39 -24.09 8.08
N LYS A 67 3.71 -23.21 9.03
CA LYS A 67 3.35 -23.40 10.44
C LYS A 67 1.84 -23.19 10.65
N PRO A 68 1.26 -23.89 11.65
CA PRO A 68 -0.11 -23.65 12.07
C PRO A 68 -0.35 -22.17 12.40
N VAL A 69 -1.50 -21.65 12.00
CA VAL A 69 -1.96 -20.33 12.47
C VAL A 69 -2.18 -20.34 13.97
N ASN A 70 -2.74 -21.45 14.48
CA ASN A 70 -2.91 -21.71 15.90
C ASN A 70 -2.42 -23.13 16.22
N ALA A 71 -1.19 -23.25 16.70
CA ALA A 71 -0.57 -24.53 17.07
C ALA A 71 -1.27 -25.24 18.25
N ASP A 72 -2.06 -24.51 19.03
CA ASP A 72 -2.81 -24.99 20.18
C ASP A 72 -4.29 -25.23 19.85
N LEU A 73 -4.66 -25.26 18.56
CA LEU A 73 -6.03 -25.51 18.15
C LEU A 73 -6.52 -26.88 18.65
N VAL A 74 -7.61 -26.86 19.42
CA VAL A 74 -8.28 -28.05 19.95
C VAL A 74 -9.64 -28.23 19.29
N VAL A 75 -9.85 -29.36 18.62
CA VAL A 75 -11.16 -29.75 18.06
C VAL A 75 -11.59 -31.05 18.74
N ASN A 76 -12.79 -31.07 19.31
CA ASN A 76 -13.33 -32.22 20.04
C ASN A 76 -12.36 -32.79 21.11
N GLY A 77 -11.70 -31.89 21.85
CA GLY A 77 -10.75 -32.26 22.91
C GLY A 77 -9.39 -32.76 22.44
N THR A 78 -9.10 -32.71 21.13
CA THR A 78 -7.81 -33.15 20.55
C THR A 78 -7.07 -31.96 19.94
N ARG A 79 -5.76 -31.83 20.22
CA ARG A 79 -4.89 -30.90 19.51
C ARG A 79 -4.70 -31.39 18.07
N VAL A 80 -5.30 -30.69 17.12
CA VAL A 80 -5.39 -31.14 15.72
C VAL A 80 -4.13 -30.84 14.89
N CYS A 81 -3.25 -29.98 15.41
CA CYS A 81 -1.96 -29.68 14.83
C CYS A 81 -0.84 -30.61 15.30
N ASP A 82 -1.13 -31.51 16.24
CA ASP A 82 -0.16 -32.50 16.71
C ASP A 82 -0.32 -33.81 15.96
N PHE A 83 0.81 -34.46 15.70
CA PHE A 83 0.85 -35.85 15.25
C PHE A 83 1.81 -36.65 16.13
N ARG A 84 1.60 -37.97 16.14
CA ARG A 84 2.48 -38.89 16.87
C ARG A 84 3.57 -39.42 15.93
N GLY A 85 4.82 -39.09 16.23
CA GLY A 85 5.97 -39.55 15.48
C GLY A 85 6.25 -41.05 15.64
N PRO A 86 7.16 -41.62 14.82
CA PRO A 86 7.55 -43.03 14.91
C PRO A 86 8.15 -43.44 16.26
N ASP A 87 8.71 -42.48 17.00
CA ASP A 87 9.27 -42.66 18.35
C ASP A 87 8.19 -42.59 19.46
N GLY A 88 6.92 -42.41 19.08
CA GLY A 88 5.79 -42.34 19.98
C GLY A 88 5.58 -40.97 20.63
N LYS A 89 6.43 -39.96 20.35
CA LYS A 89 6.28 -38.59 20.85
C LYS A 89 5.32 -37.78 20.01
N PHE A 90 4.77 -36.72 20.60
CA PHE A 90 3.95 -35.74 19.90
C PHE A 90 4.82 -34.63 19.34
N TYR A 91 4.56 -34.29 18.09
CA TYR A 91 5.19 -33.19 17.36
C TYR A 91 4.10 -32.32 16.77
N THR A 92 4.31 -31.01 16.80
CA THR A 92 3.48 -30.08 16.04
C THR A 92 3.83 -30.24 14.55
N CYS A 93 2.83 -30.26 13.68
CA CYS A 93 3.05 -30.27 12.25
C CYS A 93 3.71 -28.97 11.77
N GLU A 94 4.61 -29.08 10.80
CA GLU A 94 5.47 -28.01 10.30
C GLU A 94 6.08 -28.42 8.94
N ASP A 95 7.18 -27.78 8.51
CA ASP A 95 7.84 -28.04 7.21
C ASP A 95 8.10 -29.55 7.00
N LEU A 96 8.94 -30.19 7.82
CA LEU A 96 9.32 -31.59 7.61
C LEU A 96 8.14 -32.57 7.72
N ASN A 97 7.13 -32.22 8.51
CA ASN A 97 5.95 -33.04 8.77
C ASN A 97 4.69 -32.21 8.49
N PRO A 98 4.23 -32.13 7.23
CA PRO A 98 3.22 -31.18 6.81
C PRO A 98 1.89 -31.38 7.54
N CYS A 99 1.23 -30.27 7.85
CA CYS A 99 -0.08 -30.27 8.48
C CYS A 99 -1.17 -30.83 7.56
N ASP A 100 -2.14 -31.54 8.14
CA ASP A 100 -3.42 -31.80 7.50
C ASP A 100 -4.24 -30.49 7.56
N THR A 101 -4.17 -29.70 6.50
CA THR A 101 -4.78 -28.36 6.43
C THR A 101 -6.31 -28.37 6.52
N SER A 102 -6.96 -29.53 6.35
CA SER A 102 -8.39 -29.68 6.60
C SER A 102 -8.75 -29.66 8.10
N LYS A 103 -7.76 -29.83 8.99
CA LYS A 103 -7.92 -29.85 10.44
C LYS A 103 -7.07 -28.80 11.15
N CYS A 104 -5.85 -28.58 10.67
CA CYS A 104 -4.90 -27.62 11.21
C CYS A 104 -4.51 -26.62 10.11
N PRO A 105 -5.23 -25.49 10.01
CA PRO A 105 -4.89 -24.45 9.05
C PRO A 105 -3.48 -23.90 9.29
N THR A 106 -2.69 -23.84 8.23
CA THR A 106 -1.38 -23.19 8.19
C THR A 106 -1.52 -21.79 7.63
N ARG A 107 -0.51 -20.94 7.85
CA ARG A 107 -0.48 -19.59 7.29
C ARG A 107 -0.63 -19.59 5.77
N TRP A 108 0.06 -20.52 5.13
CA TRP A 108 -0.03 -20.74 3.70
C TRP A 108 -1.43 -21.15 3.25
N SER A 109 -2.05 -22.13 3.92
CA SER A 109 -3.41 -22.58 3.56
C SER A 109 -4.47 -21.49 3.73
N GLU A 110 -4.30 -20.64 4.75
CA GLU A 110 -5.20 -19.52 5.01
C GLU A 110 -5.00 -18.40 3.99
N LEU A 111 -3.75 -18.10 3.62
CA LEU A 111 -3.42 -17.19 2.53
C LEU A 111 -4.04 -17.65 1.21
N GLN A 112 -3.86 -18.92 0.84
CA GLN A 112 -4.49 -19.51 -0.34
C GLN A 112 -6.02 -19.37 -0.29
N GLY A 113 -6.62 -19.63 0.87
CA GLY A 113 -8.06 -19.50 1.09
C GLY A 113 -8.59 -18.07 0.95
N ALA A 114 -7.82 -17.06 1.33
CA ALA A 114 -8.22 -15.64 1.21
C ALA A 114 -7.98 -15.08 -0.21
N MET A 115 -6.88 -15.50 -0.85
CA MET A 115 -6.49 -14.98 -2.17
C MET A 115 -7.42 -15.41 -3.30
N GLY A 116 -8.04 -16.59 -3.20
CA GLY A 116 -9.01 -17.07 -4.20
C GLY A 116 -10.19 -16.12 -4.40
N PRO A 117 -10.99 -15.86 -3.35
CA PRO A 117 -12.07 -14.88 -3.41
C PRO A 117 -11.60 -13.48 -3.79
N PHE A 118 -10.47 -13.01 -3.22
CA PHE A 118 -9.92 -11.70 -3.53
C PHE A 118 -9.63 -11.51 -5.04
N LEU A 119 -8.94 -12.46 -5.67
CA LEU A 119 -8.64 -12.38 -7.10
C LEU A 119 -9.89 -12.56 -7.98
N ALA A 120 -10.89 -13.30 -7.49
CA ALA A 120 -12.19 -13.44 -8.16
C ALA A 120 -13.01 -12.13 -8.14
N GLU A 121 -12.93 -11.35 -7.06
CA GLU A 121 -13.71 -10.13 -6.87
C GLU A 121 -13.00 -8.88 -7.41
N SER A 122 -11.69 -8.78 -7.16
CA SER A 122 -10.87 -7.62 -7.52
C SER A 122 -10.12 -7.77 -8.85
N GLY A 123 -10.16 -8.95 -9.48
CA GLY A 123 -9.38 -9.28 -10.68
C GLY A 123 -9.55 -8.29 -11.83
N LYS A 124 -10.77 -7.81 -12.06
CA LYS A 124 -11.08 -6.80 -13.09
C LYS A 124 -10.62 -5.36 -12.77
N LEU A 125 -10.31 -5.07 -11.51
CA LEU A 125 -10.07 -3.70 -11.01
C LEU A 125 -8.64 -3.24 -11.25
N VAL A 126 -7.69 -4.17 -11.30
CA VAL A 126 -6.26 -3.90 -11.36
C VAL A 126 -5.56 -4.92 -12.27
N ARG A 127 -4.31 -4.63 -12.66
CA ARG A 127 -3.48 -5.56 -13.43
C ARG A 127 -2.59 -6.34 -12.46
N PHE A 128 -3.03 -7.54 -12.08
CA PHE A 128 -2.28 -8.37 -11.16
C PHE A 128 -1.10 -9.08 -11.83
N GLY A 129 0.07 -8.99 -11.23
CA GLY A 129 1.18 -9.93 -11.39
C GLY A 129 1.40 -10.72 -10.10
N LEU A 130 2.22 -11.76 -10.17
CA LEU A 130 2.61 -12.60 -9.04
C LEU A 130 4.11 -12.85 -9.06
N THR A 131 4.73 -12.82 -7.88
CA THR A 131 6.08 -13.33 -7.63
C THR A 131 6.12 -13.91 -6.22
N THR A 132 6.58 -15.14 -6.09
CA THR A 132 6.80 -15.76 -4.77
C THR A 132 8.26 -15.62 -4.32
N TYR A 133 8.50 -15.55 -3.02
CA TYR A 133 9.84 -15.61 -2.43
C TYR A 133 9.85 -16.41 -1.11
N PRO A 134 10.94 -17.09 -0.71
CA PRO A 134 12.17 -17.30 -1.47
C PRO A 134 11.91 -18.06 -2.77
N GLU A 135 12.92 -18.10 -3.65
CA GLU A 135 12.88 -19.05 -4.75
C GLU A 135 12.78 -20.48 -4.20
N PRO A 136 11.82 -21.30 -4.68
CA PRO A 136 11.71 -22.68 -4.24
C PRO A 136 13.04 -23.43 -4.37
N PRO A 137 13.52 -24.09 -3.30
CA PRO A 137 14.81 -24.78 -3.37
C PRO A 137 14.73 -25.95 -4.35
N PRO A 138 15.81 -26.24 -5.10
CA PRO A 138 15.81 -27.32 -6.08
C PRO A 138 15.57 -28.68 -5.41
N ILE A 139 14.79 -29.53 -6.06
CA ILE A 139 14.55 -30.90 -5.60
C ILE A 139 15.83 -31.72 -5.77
N LYS A 140 16.34 -32.30 -4.67
CA LYS A 140 17.55 -33.11 -4.66
C LYS A 140 17.25 -34.56 -4.24
N PRO A 141 17.85 -35.57 -4.89
CA PRO A 141 17.68 -36.95 -4.49
C PRO A 141 18.41 -37.22 -3.16
N PRO A 142 17.86 -38.06 -2.27
CA PRO A 142 18.56 -38.48 -1.07
C PRO A 142 19.93 -39.12 -1.41
N PRO A 143 21.02 -38.86 -0.65
CA PRO A 143 21.06 -38.14 0.63
C PRO A 143 21.38 -36.64 0.53
N GLN A 144 21.23 -36.02 -0.65
CA GLN A 144 21.61 -34.63 -0.85
C GLN A 144 20.61 -33.68 -0.19
N ASN A 145 21.12 -32.68 0.53
CA ASN A 145 20.33 -31.61 1.13
C ASN A 145 20.54 -30.29 0.39
N ASN A 146 19.56 -29.39 0.52
CA ASN A 146 19.72 -28.03 0.03
C ASN A 146 20.77 -27.29 0.87
N THR A 147 21.52 -26.42 0.20
CA THR A 147 22.46 -25.53 0.88
C THR A 147 21.70 -24.35 1.47
N VAL A 148 22.30 -23.66 2.45
CA VAL A 148 21.68 -22.44 3.00
C VAL A 148 21.49 -21.36 1.95
N PRO A 149 22.44 -21.08 1.03
CA PRO A 149 22.21 -20.18 -0.09
C PRO A 149 21.00 -20.57 -0.96
N GLU A 150 20.76 -21.86 -1.21
CA GLU A 150 19.58 -22.33 -1.95
C GLU A 150 18.28 -22.11 -1.17
N LEU A 151 18.30 -22.29 0.16
CA LEU A 151 17.14 -22.03 1.03
C LEU A 151 16.90 -20.53 1.27
N CYS A 152 17.87 -19.70 0.92
CA CYS A 152 17.86 -18.25 1.09
C CYS A 152 17.86 -17.51 -0.26
N ALA A 153 17.64 -18.22 -1.37
CA ALA A 153 17.64 -17.61 -2.69
C ALA A 153 16.47 -16.63 -2.82
N PRO A 154 16.70 -15.35 -3.16
CA PRO A 154 15.62 -14.40 -3.40
C PRO A 154 14.85 -14.76 -4.67
N ALA A 155 13.69 -14.12 -4.86
CA ALA A 155 12.95 -14.23 -6.11
C ALA A 155 13.82 -13.81 -7.31
N SER A 156 13.63 -14.50 -8.45
CA SER A 156 14.48 -14.30 -9.64
C SER A 156 13.74 -14.52 -10.97
N ALA A 157 14.36 -13.98 -12.03
CA ALA A 157 14.01 -14.22 -13.43
C ALA A 157 15.11 -14.90 -14.23
N ALA A 158 16.21 -15.29 -13.57
CA ALA A 158 17.32 -15.91 -14.25
C ALA A 158 16.88 -17.22 -14.93
N PRO A 159 17.49 -17.59 -16.07
CA PRO A 159 17.26 -18.90 -16.68
C PRO A 159 17.47 -20.02 -15.64
N GLY A 160 16.46 -20.87 -15.48
CA GLY A 160 16.47 -21.94 -14.48
C GLY A 160 15.92 -21.55 -13.09
N SER A 161 15.45 -20.30 -12.90
CA SER A 161 14.78 -19.91 -11.67
C SER A 161 13.50 -20.72 -11.45
N LEU A 162 13.28 -21.13 -10.21
CA LEU A 162 12.10 -21.88 -9.76
C LEU A 162 11.01 -20.98 -9.16
N SER A 163 11.19 -19.66 -9.16
CA SER A 163 10.22 -18.71 -8.60
C SER A 163 8.87 -18.83 -9.32
N VAL A 164 7.77 -18.97 -8.57
CA VAL A 164 6.42 -18.98 -9.15
C VAL A 164 6.03 -17.55 -9.49
N ARG A 165 5.72 -17.31 -10.77
CA ARG A 165 5.57 -15.96 -11.31
C ARG A 165 4.50 -15.83 -12.40
N ALA A 166 3.84 -14.69 -12.38
CA ALA A 166 3.08 -14.09 -13.48
C ALA A 166 3.52 -12.64 -13.65
N ALA A 167 3.84 -12.23 -14.88
CA ALA A 167 4.15 -10.83 -15.16
C ALA A 167 2.90 -9.96 -14.98
N VAL A 168 3.08 -8.66 -14.74
CA VAL A 168 1.93 -7.74 -14.85
C VAL A 168 1.50 -7.67 -16.32
N PRO A 169 0.20 -7.82 -16.63
CA PRO A 169 -0.28 -7.78 -18.01
C PRO A 169 -0.39 -6.34 -18.50
N PHE A 170 0.73 -5.71 -18.85
CA PHE A 170 0.77 -4.28 -19.21
C PHE A 170 -0.09 -3.89 -20.43
N ASP A 171 -0.42 -4.87 -21.27
CA ASP A 171 -1.18 -4.68 -22.51
C ASP A 171 -2.68 -5.00 -22.35
N LEU A 172 -3.13 -5.39 -21.14
CA LEU A 172 -4.55 -5.70 -20.87
C LEU A 172 -5.21 -4.60 -20.05
N ASP A 173 -6.46 -4.27 -20.38
CA ASP A 173 -7.26 -3.27 -19.64
C ASP A 173 -8.75 -3.57 -19.54
N SER A 174 -9.29 -4.43 -20.41
CA SER A 174 -10.71 -4.79 -20.34
C SER A 174 -11.00 -5.55 -19.04
N ASP A 175 -12.18 -5.32 -18.47
CA ASP A 175 -12.59 -6.01 -17.24
C ASP A 175 -12.56 -7.53 -17.40
N GLU A 176 -12.97 -8.03 -18.58
CA GLU A 176 -12.98 -9.46 -18.91
C GLU A 176 -11.55 -10.04 -19.02
N ASP A 177 -10.66 -9.38 -19.76
CA ASP A 177 -9.28 -9.86 -19.93
C ASP A 177 -8.52 -9.84 -18.60
N LEU A 178 -8.71 -8.80 -17.79
CA LEU A 178 -8.08 -8.71 -16.48
C LEU A 178 -8.62 -9.75 -15.50
N GLN A 179 -9.94 -10.02 -15.53
CA GLN A 179 -10.51 -11.08 -14.69
C GLN A 179 -10.01 -12.47 -15.10
N ASN A 180 -9.87 -12.72 -16.41
CA ASN A 180 -9.28 -13.95 -16.93
C ASN A 180 -7.81 -14.09 -16.51
N TYR A 181 -7.04 -12.99 -16.60
CA TYR A 181 -5.64 -12.98 -16.16
C TYR A 181 -5.50 -13.19 -14.64
N ALA A 182 -6.35 -12.55 -13.84
CA ALA A 182 -6.38 -12.75 -12.39
C ALA A 182 -6.73 -14.20 -12.01
N SER A 183 -7.56 -14.87 -12.81
CA SER A 183 -7.84 -16.30 -12.63
C SER A 183 -6.59 -17.17 -12.88
N LEU A 184 -5.79 -16.83 -13.91
CA LEU A 184 -4.49 -17.49 -14.15
C LEU A 184 -3.51 -17.24 -12.99
N VAL A 185 -3.44 -16.01 -12.47
CA VAL A 185 -2.63 -15.68 -11.30
C VAL A 185 -3.06 -16.51 -10.09
N ASN A 186 -4.37 -16.64 -9.86
CA ASN A 186 -4.91 -17.46 -8.80
C ASN A 186 -4.53 -18.93 -9.00
N ASP A 187 -4.70 -19.50 -10.20
CA ASP A 187 -4.35 -20.89 -10.50
C ASP A 187 -2.87 -21.20 -10.19
N GLN A 188 -1.96 -20.27 -10.50
CA GLN A 188 -0.55 -20.39 -10.13
C GLN A 188 -0.34 -20.42 -8.62
N LEU A 189 -1.00 -19.53 -7.88
CA LEU A 189 -0.90 -19.45 -6.42
C LEU A 189 -1.50 -20.68 -5.73
N GLN A 190 -2.67 -21.14 -6.18
CA GLN A 190 -3.34 -22.34 -5.67
C GLN A 190 -2.59 -23.63 -6.05
N GLY A 191 -1.81 -23.60 -7.14
CA GLY A 191 -0.98 -24.72 -7.58
C GLY A 191 0.21 -25.04 -6.67
N ILE A 192 0.58 -24.14 -5.76
CA ILE A 192 1.65 -24.37 -4.78
C ILE A 192 1.12 -25.29 -3.67
N PRO A 193 1.72 -26.46 -3.45
CA PRO A 193 1.19 -27.44 -2.52
C PRO A 193 1.45 -27.05 -1.05
N ASN A 194 0.54 -27.46 -0.17
CA ASN A 194 0.67 -27.30 1.29
C ASN A 194 1.69 -28.26 1.94
N GLY A 195 2.25 -29.20 1.16
CA GLY A 195 3.17 -30.23 1.62
C GLY A 195 3.89 -30.92 0.46
N GLY A 196 4.96 -31.66 0.75
CA GLY A 196 5.75 -32.35 -0.28
C GLY A 196 6.72 -31.44 -1.05
N ALA A 197 7.06 -31.84 -2.27
CA ALA A 197 7.94 -31.05 -3.14
C ALA A 197 7.27 -29.74 -3.58
N ASN A 198 8.06 -28.68 -3.76
CA ASN A 198 7.61 -27.34 -4.17
C ASN A 198 6.65 -26.63 -3.20
N ARG A 199 6.51 -27.14 -1.97
CA ARG A 199 5.80 -26.43 -0.89
C ARG A 199 6.57 -25.18 -0.42
N PRO A 200 5.93 -24.27 0.32
CA PRO A 200 6.64 -23.19 1.00
C PRO A 200 7.78 -23.74 1.89
N ARG A 201 9.00 -23.23 1.67
CA ARG A 201 10.22 -23.70 2.33
C ARG A 201 11.35 -22.68 2.17
N GLY A 202 12.26 -22.65 3.14
CA GLY A 202 13.42 -21.77 3.14
C GLY A 202 13.26 -20.62 4.13
N GLY A 203 14.18 -19.66 4.07
CA GLY A 203 14.06 -18.42 4.84
C GLY A 203 13.36 -17.33 4.06
N THR A 204 13.55 -16.08 4.47
CA THR A 204 12.69 -14.95 4.09
C THR A 204 13.54 -13.79 3.53
N PRO A 205 14.14 -13.93 2.33
CA PRO A 205 15.02 -12.93 1.70
C PRO A 205 14.24 -11.73 1.15
N THR A 206 13.53 -11.01 2.01
CA THR A 206 12.56 -9.97 1.64
C THR A 206 13.20 -8.80 0.91
N SER A 207 14.32 -8.26 1.40
CA SER A 207 15.00 -7.10 0.82
C SER A 207 15.40 -7.34 -0.64
N ALA A 208 16.15 -8.40 -0.91
CA ALA A 208 16.57 -8.77 -2.27
C ALA A 208 15.39 -9.15 -3.18
N SER A 209 14.32 -9.74 -2.62
CA SER A 209 13.12 -10.06 -3.41
C SER A 209 12.29 -8.81 -3.76
N LEU A 210 12.26 -7.80 -2.89
CA LEU A 210 11.68 -6.49 -3.15
C LEU A 210 12.46 -5.74 -4.24
N GLU A 211 13.79 -5.80 -4.20
CA GLU A 211 14.65 -5.23 -5.25
C GLU A 211 14.37 -5.89 -6.60
N PHE A 212 14.32 -7.22 -6.64
CA PHE A 212 13.97 -7.97 -7.85
C PHE A 212 12.60 -7.57 -8.39
N VAL A 213 11.56 -7.62 -7.55
CA VAL A 213 10.20 -7.38 -8.01
C VAL A 213 9.99 -5.93 -8.49
N GLY A 214 10.74 -4.98 -7.91
CA GLY A 214 10.78 -3.59 -8.40
C GLY A 214 11.19 -3.48 -9.87
N THR A 215 12.08 -4.37 -10.34
CA THR A 215 12.49 -4.42 -11.76
C THR A 215 11.41 -4.97 -12.70
N GLN A 216 10.36 -5.59 -12.14
CA GLN A 216 9.24 -6.16 -12.91
C GLN A 216 8.09 -5.15 -13.09
N LEU A 217 8.20 -3.97 -12.48
CA LEU A 217 7.23 -2.87 -12.59
C LEU A 217 7.83 -1.68 -13.37
N ARG A 218 6.97 -0.74 -13.77
CA ARG A 218 7.37 0.44 -14.55
C ARG A 218 7.77 1.58 -13.62
N ALA A 219 9.07 1.69 -13.32
CA ALA A 219 9.60 2.78 -12.51
C ALA A 219 9.16 4.16 -13.03
N ASN A 220 8.80 5.05 -12.10
CA ASN A 220 8.39 6.43 -12.35
C ASN A 220 7.18 6.60 -13.28
N SER A 221 6.31 5.59 -13.40
CA SER A 221 5.07 5.72 -14.16
C SER A 221 4.24 6.91 -13.65
N GLU A 222 3.87 7.80 -14.57
CA GLU A 222 2.95 8.91 -14.28
C GLU A 222 1.50 8.54 -14.59
N ASP A 223 1.32 7.58 -15.50
CA ASP A 223 0.01 7.21 -16.03
C ASP A 223 -0.71 6.20 -15.15
N ARG A 224 0.04 5.33 -14.44
CA ARG A 224 -0.50 4.24 -13.61
C ARG A 224 0.22 4.12 -12.29
N ASP A 225 -0.54 4.02 -11.21
CA ASP A 225 0.04 3.70 -9.91
C ASP A 225 0.69 2.30 -9.98
N GLN A 226 1.95 2.22 -9.54
CA GLN A 226 2.70 0.97 -9.44
C GLN A 226 2.69 0.53 -7.98
N ILE A 227 2.20 -0.68 -7.71
CA ILE A 227 1.95 -1.14 -6.36
C ILE A 227 2.53 -2.54 -6.18
N ILE A 228 3.23 -2.76 -5.08
CA ILE A 228 3.60 -4.08 -4.58
C ILE A 228 2.73 -4.35 -3.36
N ILE A 229 2.05 -5.50 -3.34
CA ILE A 229 1.42 -6.02 -2.12
C ILE A 229 2.34 -7.11 -1.59
N LEU A 230 3.03 -6.82 -0.49
CA LEU A 230 3.89 -7.77 0.23
C LEU A 230 3.03 -8.55 1.23
N LEU A 231 2.92 -9.86 1.03
CA LEU A 231 2.26 -10.79 1.96
C LEU A 231 3.33 -11.63 2.66
N THR A 232 3.53 -11.45 3.96
CA THR A 232 4.61 -12.09 4.73
C THR A 232 4.20 -12.36 6.17
N ASP A 233 4.84 -13.31 6.84
CA ASP A 233 4.71 -13.52 8.29
C ASP A 233 5.71 -12.70 9.14
N GLY A 234 6.50 -11.85 8.49
CA GLY A 234 7.03 -10.62 9.08
C GLY A 234 8.44 -10.66 9.67
N LEU A 235 9.21 -11.73 9.43
CA LEU A 235 10.59 -11.84 9.92
C LEU A 235 11.59 -11.99 8.76
N PRO A 236 11.93 -10.90 8.05
CA PRO A 236 12.97 -10.91 7.02
C PRO A 236 14.30 -11.46 7.57
N ASN A 237 14.94 -12.33 6.80
CA ASN A 237 16.26 -12.89 7.10
C ASN A 237 16.97 -13.23 5.78
N CYS A 238 17.93 -14.15 5.78
CA CYS A 238 18.63 -14.61 4.59
C CYS A 238 19.55 -13.61 3.89
N ASN A 239 19.73 -12.39 4.44
CA ASN A 239 20.69 -11.41 3.94
C ASN A 239 22.11 -11.73 4.41
N GLU A 240 22.98 -12.15 3.49
CA GLU A 240 24.41 -12.37 3.78
C GLU A 240 25.17 -11.07 4.06
N GLY A 241 24.71 -9.96 3.49
CA GLY A 241 25.25 -8.62 3.73
C GLY A 241 24.61 -7.91 4.92
N ASN A 242 23.92 -8.63 5.82
CA ASN A 242 23.34 -8.01 7.01
C ASN A 242 24.48 -7.37 7.85
N PRO A 243 24.43 -6.06 8.15
CA PRO A 243 25.46 -5.40 8.94
C PRO A 243 25.56 -5.93 10.38
N TYR A 244 24.51 -6.60 10.85
CA TYR A 244 24.50 -7.28 12.14
C TYR A 244 24.77 -8.77 11.95
N ASP A 245 25.60 -9.31 12.82
CA ASP A 245 25.97 -10.72 12.87
C ASP A 245 25.69 -11.31 14.26
N GLY A 246 25.89 -12.61 14.42
CA GLY A 246 25.69 -13.33 15.68
C GLY A 246 26.40 -12.79 16.92
N THR A 247 27.40 -11.93 16.77
CA THR A 247 28.12 -11.30 17.89
C THR A 247 27.54 -9.95 18.29
N SER A 248 26.73 -9.34 17.42
CA SER A 248 26.09 -8.04 17.65
C SER A 248 24.86 -8.16 18.55
N ALA A 249 24.69 -7.19 19.46
CA ALA A 249 23.50 -7.11 20.32
C ALA A 249 22.23 -6.73 19.54
N GLU A 250 22.41 -6.19 18.33
CA GLU A 250 21.39 -5.80 17.37
C GLU A 250 20.95 -6.99 16.49
N CYS A 251 21.72 -8.08 16.44
CA CYS A 251 21.27 -9.31 15.79
C CYS A 251 20.12 -9.95 16.60
N ARG A 252 18.91 -9.79 16.08
CA ARG A 252 17.74 -10.55 16.52
C ARG A 252 17.66 -11.83 15.70
N CYS A 253 18.05 -12.96 16.28
CA CYS A 253 18.02 -14.24 15.59
C CYS A 253 16.57 -14.64 15.27
N THR A 254 16.31 -14.95 13.99
CA THR A 254 14.98 -15.33 13.48
C THR A 254 14.82 -16.84 13.31
N LEU A 255 15.86 -17.62 13.65
CA LEU A 255 15.88 -19.07 13.51
C LEU A 255 15.39 -19.75 14.79
N GLU A 256 14.74 -20.90 14.63
CA GLU A 256 14.30 -21.75 15.75
C GLU A 256 15.44 -22.31 16.59
N THR A 257 16.63 -22.46 15.98
CA THR A 257 17.85 -22.90 16.65
C THR A 257 18.79 -21.70 16.80
N PRO A 258 18.75 -20.95 17.92
CA PRO A 258 19.49 -19.70 18.05
C PRO A 258 21.00 -19.86 17.97
N SER A 259 21.53 -21.06 18.29
CA SER A 259 22.96 -21.35 18.19
C SER A 259 23.50 -21.21 16.76
N LEU A 260 22.64 -21.35 15.74
CA LEU A 260 23.02 -21.17 14.34
C LEU A 260 23.30 -19.71 13.98
N CYS A 261 22.76 -18.74 14.74
CA CYS A 261 23.04 -17.33 14.51
C CYS A 261 24.39 -16.92 15.12
N VAL A 262 24.82 -17.53 16.22
CA VAL A 262 26.01 -17.09 17.01
C VAL A 262 27.31 -17.80 16.64
N ASP A 263 27.25 -18.97 16.01
CA ASP A 263 28.43 -19.67 15.52
C ASP A 263 29.00 -18.97 14.27
N SER A 264 30.22 -18.46 14.35
CA SER A 264 30.88 -17.73 13.25
C SER A 264 31.18 -18.60 12.03
N PHE A 265 31.16 -19.93 12.16
CA PHE A 265 31.28 -20.85 11.03
C PHE A 265 29.92 -21.24 10.44
N SER A 266 28.82 -20.86 11.09
CA SER A 266 27.49 -21.12 10.58
C SER A 266 27.22 -20.25 9.35
N PRO A 267 26.63 -20.81 8.27
CA PRO A 267 26.14 -20.01 7.15
C PRO A 267 25.01 -19.04 7.55
N TYR A 268 24.44 -19.20 8.75
CA TYR A 268 23.43 -18.32 9.32
C TYR A 268 23.99 -17.20 10.20
N PHE A 269 25.32 -17.05 10.31
CA PHE A 269 25.94 -16.05 11.17
C PHE A 269 25.46 -14.61 10.89
N HIS A 270 25.28 -14.26 9.62
CA HIS A 270 24.59 -13.01 9.20
C HIS A 270 23.14 -13.28 8.79
N ARG A 271 22.92 -14.34 8.01
CA ARG A 271 21.63 -14.66 7.39
C ARG A 271 20.52 -14.96 8.39
N GLY A 272 20.85 -15.42 9.59
CA GLY A 272 19.87 -15.71 10.64
C GLY A 272 19.39 -14.47 11.40
N CYS A 273 20.12 -13.36 11.32
CA CYS A 273 19.74 -12.10 11.95
C CYS A 273 18.62 -11.41 11.17
N LEU A 274 17.69 -10.80 11.90
CA LEU A 274 16.57 -10.03 11.35
C LEU A 274 17.07 -8.95 10.38
N ASP A 275 16.62 -9.02 9.13
CA ASP A 275 17.04 -8.14 8.03
C ASP A 275 16.14 -6.90 7.89
N LYS A 276 15.94 -6.20 9.01
CA LYS A 276 15.06 -5.03 9.08
C LYS A 276 15.55 -3.90 8.18
N ASN A 277 16.82 -3.50 8.33
CA ASN A 277 17.35 -2.29 7.70
C ASN A 277 17.31 -2.39 6.17
N ALA A 278 17.79 -3.50 5.59
CA ALA A 278 17.77 -3.66 4.14
C ALA A 278 16.34 -3.76 3.60
N SER A 279 15.42 -4.40 4.32
CA SER A 279 14.01 -4.48 3.91
C SER A 279 13.34 -3.10 3.89
N VAL A 280 13.60 -2.25 4.89
CA VAL A 280 13.12 -0.86 4.92
C VAL A 280 13.77 -0.01 3.82
N THR A 281 15.07 -0.19 3.56
CA THR A 281 15.76 0.48 2.46
C THR A 281 15.20 0.07 1.09
N ALA A 282 14.87 -1.21 0.89
CA ALA A 282 14.30 -1.71 -0.35
C ALA A 282 12.94 -1.04 -0.66
N VAL A 283 12.01 -1.01 0.30
CA VAL A 283 10.71 -0.33 0.11
C VAL A 283 10.85 1.18 -0.05
N SER A 284 11.81 1.81 0.63
CA SER A 284 12.10 3.24 0.44
C SER A 284 12.64 3.52 -0.98
N THR A 285 13.44 2.61 -1.53
CA THR A 285 13.98 2.72 -2.89
C THR A 285 12.87 2.53 -3.92
N LEU A 286 11.97 1.59 -3.69
CA LEU A 286 10.77 1.41 -4.51
C LEU A 286 9.90 2.68 -4.52
N LYS A 287 9.64 3.27 -3.35
CA LYS A 287 8.90 4.52 -3.23
C LYS A 287 9.57 5.67 -3.98
N ALA A 288 10.90 5.77 -3.92
CA ALA A 288 11.66 6.77 -4.67
C ALA A 288 11.47 6.63 -6.20
N ASN A 289 11.17 5.42 -6.68
CA ASN A 289 10.83 5.13 -8.07
C ASN A 289 9.31 5.16 -8.34
N ARG A 290 8.52 5.81 -7.47
CA ARG A 290 7.04 5.87 -7.52
C ARG A 290 6.35 4.50 -7.51
N ILE A 291 6.97 3.49 -6.89
CA ILE A 291 6.37 2.19 -6.63
C ILE A 291 6.00 2.13 -5.15
N SER A 292 4.70 2.09 -4.86
CA SER A 292 4.20 1.99 -3.49
C SER A 292 4.26 0.55 -3.00
N THR A 293 4.57 0.33 -1.73
CA THR A 293 4.53 -1.00 -1.10
C THR A 293 3.46 -1.02 -0.02
N ILE A 294 2.48 -1.91 -0.19
CA ILE A 294 1.47 -2.27 0.81
C ILE A 294 2.00 -3.49 1.55
N VAL A 295 2.07 -3.41 2.88
CA VAL A 295 2.60 -4.49 3.72
C VAL A 295 1.44 -5.16 4.44
N ILE A 296 1.30 -6.47 4.21
CA ILE A 296 0.37 -7.35 4.93
C ILE A 296 1.19 -8.33 5.78
N GLY A 297 1.03 -8.23 7.09
CA GLY A 297 1.60 -9.16 8.06
C GLY A 297 0.60 -10.27 8.41
N PHE A 298 0.99 -11.53 8.20
CA PHE A 298 0.14 -12.69 8.46
C PHE A 298 0.66 -13.55 9.62
N GLY A 299 -0.21 -13.87 10.58
CA GLY A 299 0.10 -14.77 11.69
C GLY A 299 0.39 -14.06 13.02
N ALA A 300 0.33 -14.82 14.12
CA ALA A 300 0.38 -14.29 15.48
C ALA A 300 1.66 -13.51 15.80
N GLU A 301 2.79 -13.88 15.20
CA GLU A 301 4.10 -13.24 15.32
C GLU A 301 4.13 -11.81 14.76
N THR A 302 3.14 -11.43 13.95
CA THR A 302 2.97 -10.05 13.50
C THR A 302 2.27 -9.16 14.52
N SER A 303 1.80 -9.74 15.63
CA SER A 303 1.12 -9.04 16.73
C SER A 303 2.04 -8.74 17.91
N ALA A 304 3.20 -9.41 18.00
CA ALA A 304 4.12 -9.34 19.13
C ALA A 304 5.57 -9.59 18.71
N GLY A 305 6.53 -9.23 19.57
CA GLY A 305 7.96 -9.39 19.26
C GLY A 305 8.47 -8.37 18.24
N ASP A 306 9.45 -8.76 17.43
CA ASP A 306 10.11 -7.87 16.48
C ASP A 306 9.31 -7.64 15.18
N GLY A 307 8.39 -8.57 14.83
CA GLY A 307 7.57 -8.52 13.61
C GLY A 307 6.81 -7.20 13.41
N PRO A 308 5.98 -6.76 14.38
CA PRO A 308 5.24 -5.50 14.24
C PRO A 308 6.14 -4.29 13.98
N SER A 309 7.33 -4.24 14.60
CA SER A 309 8.28 -3.13 14.44
C SER A 309 8.80 -3.04 13.01
N VAL A 310 9.24 -4.17 12.45
CA VAL A 310 9.75 -4.24 11.07
C VAL A 310 8.64 -3.90 10.07
N LEU A 311 7.47 -4.52 10.20
CA LEU A 311 6.37 -4.33 9.26
C LEU A 311 5.81 -2.89 9.28
N ASN A 312 5.74 -2.26 10.47
CA ASN A 312 5.36 -0.86 10.58
C ASN A 312 6.34 0.07 9.86
N GLU A 313 7.64 -0.15 10.04
CA GLU A 313 8.65 0.68 9.38
C GLU A 313 8.66 0.48 7.87
N MET A 314 8.48 -0.76 7.40
CA MET A 314 8.33 -1.03 5.97
C MET A 314 7.08 -0.36 5.39
N ALA A 315 5.93 -0.43 6.07
CA ALA A 315 4.70 0.21 5.58
C ALA A 315 4.84 1.74 5.49
N ARG A 316 5.46 2.37 6.51
CA ARG A 316 5.72 3.82 6.53
C ARG A 316 6.69 4.24 5.43
N ALA A 317 7.79 3.50 5.26
CA ALA A 317 8.79 3.77 4.24
C ALA A 317 8.28 3.47 2.82
N GLY A 318 7.40 2.47 2.67
CA GLY A 318 6.85 2.00 1.39
C GLY A 318 5.76 2.88 0.77
N GLY A 319 5.25 3.88 1.51
CA GLY A 319 4.35 4.90 0.95
C GLY A 319 2.86 4.54 0.93
N PHE A 320 2.47 3.40 1.52
CA PHE A 320 1.07 2.99 1.67
C PHE A 320 0.78 2.52 3.10
N ALA A 321 1.22 3.29 4.10
CA ALA A 321 0.88 3.03 5.49
C ALA A 321 -0.60 3.34 5.77
N ARG A 322 -1.19 2.62 6.71
CA ARG A 322 -2.51 2.93 7.28
C ARG A 322 -2.47 4.29 7.97
N THR A 323 -3.28 5.21 7.48
CA THR A 323 -3.40 6.58 7.99
C THR A 323 -4.67 6.75 8.82
N CYS A 324 -4.70 7.79 9.64
CA CYS A 324 -5.83 8.09 10.52
C CYS A 324 -5.90 9.58 10.85
N LYS A 325 -7.11 10.02 11.22
CA LYS A 325 -7.40 11.33 11.83
C LYS A 325 -7.81 11.18 13.29
N ALA A 326 -8.37 10.02 13.66
CA ALA A 326 -8.73 9.64 15.02
C ALA A 326 -8.55 8.13 15.22
N SER A 327 -8.47 7.68 16.48
CA SER A 327 -8.25 6.25 16.79
C SER A 327 -9.33 5.32 16.24
N ILE A 328 -10.55 5.83 16.01
CA ILE A 328 -11.62 5.04 15.40
C ILE A 328 -11.27 4.59 13.97
N ASP A 329 -10.44 5.35 13.25
CA ASP A 329 -10.02 5.03 11.89
C ASP A 329 -9.06 3.82 11.84
N CYS A 330 -8.42 3.50 12.96
CA CYS A 330 -7.42 2.43 13.06
C CYS A 330 -8.02 1.06 13.43
N GLY A 331 -9.32 0.99 13.69
CA GLY A 331 -10.00 -0.23 14.11
C GLY A 331 -9.71 -0.62 15.56
N GLU A 332 -10.34 -1.71 15.99
CA GLU A 332 -10.26 -2.18 17.38
C GLU A 332 -8.82 -2.56 17.78
N GLY A 333 -8.44 -2.20 19.01
CA GLY A 333 -7.13 -2.52 19.57
C GLY A 333 -5.96 -1.68 19.02
N ASP A 334 -6.23 -0.67 18.21
CA ASP A 334 -5.21 0.22 17.62
C ASP A 334 -5.49 1.69 17.96
N THR A 335 -4.45 2.51 17.90
CA THR A 335 -4.53 3.93 18.25
C THR A 335 -3.98 4.79 17.13
N CYS A 336 -4.60 5.93 16.90
CA CYS A 336 -4.08 6.90 15.95
C CYS A 336 -3.00 7.77 16.60
N ASP A 337 -1.81 7.83 15.99
CA ASP A 337 -0.87 8.88 16.27
C ASP A 337 -1.25 10.11 15.44
N VAL A 338 -2.04 11.00 16.03
CA VAL A 338 -2.54 12.22 15.38
C VAL A 338 -1.42 13.19 14.97
N SER A 339 -0.20 13.05 15.52
CA SER A 339 0.92 13.91 15.16
C SER A 339 1.55 13.50 13.83
N THR A 340 1.59 12.20 13.56
CA THR A 340 2.12 11.63 12.31
C THR A 340 1.03 11.31 11.30
N GLY A 341 -0.23 11.22 11.74
CA GLY A 341 -1.37 10.81 10.92
C GLY A 341 -1.39 9.33 10.59
N PHE A 342 -0.65 8.50 11.34
CA PHE A 342 -0.56 7.05 11.13
C PHE A 342 -1.22 6.26 12.25
N CYS A 343 -1.82 5.13 11.86
CA CYS A 343 -2.20 4.13 12.83
C CYS A 343 -0.97 3.53 13.51
N GLY A 344 -1.12 3.17 14.79
CA GLY A 344 -0.11 2.45 15.56
C GLY A 344 0.35 1.20 14.82
N ARG A 345 -0.59 0.44 14.24
CA ARG A 345 -0.32 -0.53 13.18
C ARG A 345 -0.44 0.12 11.82
N SER A 346 0.69 0.56 11.29
CA SER A 346 0.82 1.17 9.97
C SER A 346 0.76 0.16 8.83
N PHE A 347 1.00 -1.14 9.09
CA PHE A 347 0.78 -2.23 8.14
C PHE A 347 -0.60 -2.88 8.32
N TYR A 348 -1.06 -3.67 7.36
CA TYR A 348 -2.30 -4.45 7.46
C TYR A 348 -2.01 -5.79 8.13
N GLN A 349 -2.63 -6.04 9.29
CA GLN A 349 -2.42 -7.27 10.04
C GLN A 349 -3.55 -8.26 9.75
N ALA A 350 -3.21 -9.54 9.63
CA ALA A 350 -4.17 -10.63 9.53
C ALA A 350 -3.72 -11.85 10.35
N GLY A 351 -4.55 -12.27 11.30
CA GLY A 351 -4.32 -13.47 12.10
C GLY A 351 -4.86 -14.75 11.47
N ASN A 352 -5.80 -14.66 10.53
CA ASN A 352 -6.52 -15.79 9.92
C ASN A 352 -7.03 -15.39 8.51
N ARG A 353 -7.72 -16.31 7.83
CA ARG A 353 -8.29 -16.07 6.50
C ARG A 353 -9.29 -14.91 6.46
N GLU A 354 -10.18 -14.81 7.44
CA GLU A 354 -11.21 -13.76 7.47
C GLU A 354 -10.57 -12.38 7.59
N GLU A 355 -9.63 -12.20 8.52
CA GLU A 355 -8.90 -10.94 8.68
C GLU A 355 -8.04 -10.60 7.46
N LEU A 356 -7.46 -11.60 6.80
CA LEU A 356 -6.72 -11.39 5.55
C LEU A 356 -7.65 -10.95 4.42
N ALA A 357 -8.83 -11.56 4.30
CA ALA A 357 -9.84 -11.15 3.33
C ALA A 357 -10.30 -9.70 3.57
N ASP A 358 -10.53 -9.32 4.84
CA ASP A 358 -10.90 -7.94 5.21
C ASP A 358 -9.79 -6.93 4.93
N ALA A 359 -8.52 -7.30 5.17
CA ALA A 359 -7.36 -6.49 4.83
C ALA A 359 -7.25 -6.30 3.31
N LEU A 360 -7.36 -7.37 2.53
CA LEU A 360 -7.31 -7.35 1.07
C LEU A 360 -8.47 -6.54 0.47
N LYS A 361 -9.67 -6.66 1.04
CA LYS A 361 -10.83 -5.85 0.66
C LYS A 361 -10.58 -4.37 0.92
N SER A 362 -10.11 -4.03 2.12
CA SER A 362 -9.77 -2.65 2.49
C SER A 362 -8.72 -2.05 1.55
N ILE A 363 -7.71 -2.86 1.17
CA ILE A 363 -6.71 -2.48 0.17
C ILE A 363 -7.35 -2.27 -1.20
N SER A 364 -8.20 -3.20 -1.64
CA SER A 364 -8.90 -3.09 -2.94
C SER A 364 -9.72 -1.81 -3.02
N GLU A 365 -10.43 -1.44 -1.96
CA GLU A 365 -11.21 -0.21 -1.88
C GLU A 365 -10.32 1.03 -1.90
N ALA A 366 -9.16 0.98 -1.24
CA ALA A 366 -8.21 2.09 -1.19
C ALA A 366 -7.45 2.33 -2.51
N ILE A 367 -7.25 1.28 -3.32
CA ILE A 367 -6.55 1.37 -4.62
C ILE A 367 -7.50 1.47 -5.82
N GLN A 368 -8.82 1.37 -5.59
CA GLN A 368 -9.80 1.51 -6.66
C GLN A 368 -9.68 2.91 -7.29
N PRO A 369 -9.67 3.02 -8.63
CA PRO A 369 -9.85 4.32 -9.27
C PRO A 369 -11.21 4.85 -8.79
N GLY A 370 -11.21 6.07 -8.20
CA GLY A 370 -12.41 6.67 -7.61
C GLY A 370 -13.61 6.69 -8.57
N GLU A 371 -14.81 6.93 -8.05
CA GLU A 371 -16.05 6.94 -8.84
C GLU A 371 -15.95 7.97 -9.99
N PRO A 372 -15.90 7.53 -11.27
CA PRO A 372 -15.63 8.44 -12.41
C PRO A 372 -16.67 9.54 -12.55
N CYS A 373 -17.89 9.26 -12.10
CA CYS A 373 -19.03 10.15 -12.18
C CYS A 373 -19.29 10.94 -10.90
N PHE A 374 -18.34 10.97 -9.96
CA PHE A 374 -18.48 11.78 -8.75
C PHE A 374 -17.17 12.45 -8.36
N THR A 375 -17.22 13.78 -8.28
CA THR A 375 -16.12 14.61 -7.78
C THR A 375 -16.40 15.02 -6.34
N PRO A 376 -15.70 14.46 -5.34
CA PRO A 376 -15.89 14.84 -3.95
C PRO A 376 -15.40 16.27 -3.69
N LEU A 377 -16.15 17.01 -2.88
CA LEU A 377 -15.78 18.32 -2.34
C LEU A 377 -15.79 18.25 -0.82
N GLU A 378 -14.75 18.77 -0.16
CA GLU A 378 -14.73 18.84 1.30
C GLU A 378 -15.89 19.71 1.82
N GLN A 379 -16.28 19.51 3.07
CA GLN A 379 -17.35 20.33 3.69
C GLN A 379 -17.04 21.84 3.65
N SER A 380 -15.75 22.19 3.73
CA SER A 380 -15.25 23.57 3.58
C SER A 380 -15.31 24.10 2.14
N GLN A 381 -15.54 23.24 1.15
CA GLN A 381 -15.55 23.55 -0.28
C GLN A 381 -16.96 23.54 -0.87
N LEU A 382 -17.92 22.88 -0.21
CA LEU A 382 -19.32 22.84 -0.65
C LEU A 382 -19.95 24.25 -0.63
N PRO A 383 -20.39 24.79 -1.77
CA PRO A 383 -21.10 26.05 -1.80
C PRO A 383 -22.54 25.89 -1.32
N SER A 384 -23.15 26.99 -0.86
CA SER A 384 -24.56 27.02 -0.44
C SER A 384 -25.54 26.88 -1.61
N ASN A 385 -25.07 27.03 -2.85
CA ASN A 385 -25.90 26.93 -4.05
C ASN A 385 -25.11 26.35 -5.22
N GLU A 386 -25.74 25.48 -5.98
CA GLU A 386 -25.21 24.88 -7.22
C GLU A 386 -24.78 25.91 -8.27
N LYS A 387 -25.42 27.09 -8.32
CA LYS A 387 -25.04 28.18 -9.24
C LYS A 387 -23.63 28.73 -9.01
N LEU A 388 -23.02 28.41 -7.87
CA LEU A 388 -21.66 28.79 -7.51
C LEU A 388 -20.63 27.72 -7.90
N ILE A 389 -21.06 26.61 -8.50
CA ILE A 389 -20.19 25.61 -9.11
C ILE A 389 -20.06 25.94 -10.61
N VAL A 390 -18.84 25.90 -11.12
CA VAL A 390 -18.55 25.94 -12.55
C VAL A 390 -17.76 24.68 -12.90
N VAL A 391 -18.29 23.90 -13.84
CA VAL A 391 -17.65 22.67 -14.31
C VAL A 391 -17.16 22.87 -15.74
N TYR A 392 -15.95 22.41 -16.02
CA TYR A 392 -15.41 22.27 -17.38
C TYR A 392 -15.12 20.81 -17.68
N ILE A 393 -15.42 20.39 -18.90
CA ILE A 393 -15.11 19.06 -19.44
C ILE A 393 -14.35 19.28 -20.74
N ASP A 394 -13.12 18.80 -20.80
CA ASP A 394 -12.16 19.05 -21.89
C ASP A 394 -11.98 20.55 -22.20
N GLY A 395 -12.02 21.38 -21.14
CA GLY A 395 -11.92 22.83 -21.23
C GLY A 395 -13.21 23.54 -21.66
N GLU A 396 -14.28 22.80 -21.99
CA GLU A 396 -15.59 23.37 -22.32
C GLU A 396 -16.47 23.49 -21.08
N ARG A 397 -17.05 24.66 -20.85
CA ARG A 397 -17.95 24.89 -19.72
C ARG A 397 -19.24 24.09 -19.89
N THR A 398 -19.53 23.23 -18.92
CA THR A 398 -20.74 22.40 -18.90
C THR A 398 -21.75 22.93 -17.88
N LEU A 399 -23.00 23.13 -18.28
CA LEU A 399 -24.08 23.58 -17.39
C LEU A 399 -24.67 22.39 -16.61
N ALA A 400 -25.13 22.64 -15.39
CA ALA A 400 -25.84 21.64 -14.60
C ALA A 400 -27.13 21.20 -15.28
N GLY A 401 -27.47 19.92 -15.16
CA GLY A 401 -28.60 19.32 -15.86
C GLY A 401 -28.67 17.80 -15.73
N PRO A 402 -29.80 17.19 -16.14
CA PRO A 402 -30.08 15.76 -15.95
C PRO A 402 -29.21 14.82 -16.81
N ASP A 403 -28.45 15.36 -17.77
CA ASP A 403 -27.56 14.61 -18.67
C ASP A 403 -26.09 15.06 -18.55
N THR A 404 -25.80 15.91 -17.56
CA THR A 404 -24.49 16.53 -17.37
C THR A 404 -23.97 16.35 -15.96
N TRP A 405 -24.38 17.21 -15.04
CA TRP A 405 -23.97 17.15 -13.64
C TRP A 405 -24.98 17.85 -12.73
N SER A 406 -24.95 17.48 -11.45
CA SER A 406 -25.69 18.12 -10.36
C SER A 406 -24.84 18.20 -9.09
N LEU A 407 -25.11 19.20 -8.24
CA LEU A 407 -24.53 19.28 -6.89
C LEU A 407 -25.29 18.35 -5.92
N GLU A 408 -24.58 17.44 -5.27
CA GLU A 408 -25.11 16.54 -4.24
C GLU A 408 -24.44 16.75 -2.88
N SER A 409 -24.94 16.07 -1.85
CA SER A 409 -24.30 16.04 -0.54
C SER A 409 -22.89 15.43 -0.66
N GLY A 410 -21.86 16.27 -0.57
CA GLY A 410 -20.46 15.84 -0.60
C GLY A 410 -19.73 16.07 -1.92
N GLY A 411 -20.37 16.58 -2.98
CA GLY A 411 -19.66 16.81 -4.24
C GLY A 411 -20.52 17.04 -5.48
N VAL A 412 -19.87 17.03 -6.64
CA VAL A 412 -20.50 17.15 -7.96
C VAL A 412 -20.69 15.77 -8.56
N ARG A 413 -21.94 15.37 -8.83
CA ARG A 413 -22.26 14.12 -9.52
C ARG A 413 -22.48 14.38 -11.01
N PHE A 414 -21.81 13.61 -11.85
CA PHE A 414 -22.04 13.58 -13.29
C PHE A 414 -23.10 12.53 -13.62
N THR A 415 -23.97 12.83 -14.58
CA THR A 415 -25.08 11.96 -14.98
C THR A 415 -25.17 11.84 -16.49
N GLY A 416 -25.94 10.86 -16.97
CA GLY A 416 -26.26 10.68 -18.38
C GLY A 416 -25.03 10.56 -19.29
N SER A 417 -25.09 11.18 -20.47
CA SER A 417 -24.04 11.13 -21.49
C SER A 417 -22.69 11.61 -20.99
N THR A 418 -22.68 12.56 -20.05
CA THR A 418 -21.44 13.04 -19.44
C THR A 418 -20.81 11.95 -18.58
N CYS A 419 -21.58 11.31 -17.70
CA CYS A 419 -21.07 10.17 -16.92
C CYS A 419 -20.56 9.04 -17.82
N THR A 420 -21.30 8.69 -18.88
CA THR A 420 -20.85 7.69 -19.86
C THR A 420 -19.51 8.06 -20.51
N LYS A 421 -19.30 9.35 -20.83
CA LYS A 421 -18.02 9.85 -21.37
C LYS A 421 -16.89 9.74 -20.34
N LEU A 422 -17.16 10.06 -19.07
CA LEU A 422 -16.18 9.92 -17.98
C LEU A 422 -15.83 8.45 -17.71
N GLU A 423 -16.81 7.54 -17.72
CA GLU A 423 -16.60 6.09 -17.58
C GLU A 423 -15.80 5.49 -18.74
N ALA A 424 -15.96 6.05 -19.94
CA ALA A 424 -15.22 5.67 -21.13
C ALA A 424 -13.78 6.22 -21.14
N SER A 425 -13.46 7.25 -20.35
CA SER A 425 -12.14 7.88 -20.35
C SER A 425 -11.02 6.91 -19.97
N ARG A 426 -9.89 7.01 -20.69
CA ARG A 426 -8.66 6.24 -20.46
C ARG A 426 -7.47 7.19 -20.54
N PRO A 427 -6.29 6.89 -19.96
CA PRO A 427 -5.15 7.81 -20.11
C PRO A 427 -4.65 8.02 -21.53
N GLU A 428 -4.89 7.08 -22.44
CA GLU A 428 -4.65 7.24 -23.87
C GLU A 428 -5.66 8.16 -24.59
N ASP A 429 -6.84 8.39 -23.98
CA ASP A 429 -7.88 9.32 -24.43
C ASP A 429 -8.53 10.00 -23.20
N PRO A 430 -7.78 10.91 -22.53
CA PRO A 430 -8.17 11.41 -21.23
C PRO A 430 -9.28 12.44 -21.37
N VAL A 431 -10.27 12.35 -20.48
CA VAL A 431 -11.30 13.38 -20.32
C VAL A 431 -10.90 14.21 -19.10
N SER A 432 -10.67 15.50 -19.34
CA SER A 432 -10.27 16.44 -18.29
C SER A 432 -11.52 17.05 -17.66
N VAL A 433 -11.67 16.88 -16.34
CA VAL A 433 -12.75 17.50 -15.58
C VAL A 433 -12.17 18.55 -14.64
N GLU A 434 -12.70 19.77 -14.70
CA GLU A 434 -12.35 20.85 -13.78
C GLU A 434 -13.59 21.32 -13.04
N VAL A 435 -13.58 21.25 -11.70
CA VAL A 435 -14.66 21.76 -10.85
C VAL A 435 -14.17 22.97 -10.06
N ARG A 436 -14.79 24.13 -10.28
CA ARG A 436 -14.54 25.36 -9.55
C ARG A 436 -15.73 25.68 -8.65
N ALA A 437 -15.52 25.71 -7.34
CA ALA A 437 -16.53 26.14 -6.38
C ALA A 437 -16.24 27.57 -5.91
N ILE A 438 -17.24 28.45 -5.99
CA ILE A 438 -17.18 29.83 -5.52
C ILE A 438 -17.87 29.91 -4.15
N ARG A 439 -17.22 30.54 -3.17
CA ARG A 439 -17.85 30.85 -1.87
C ARG A 439 -18.00 32.36 -1.70
N GLN A 440 -19.14 32.79 -1.18
CA GLN A 440 -19.26 34.06 -0.48
C GLN A 440 -18.80 33.82 0.96
N LEU A 441 -17.89 34.66 1.46
CA LEU A 441 -17.51 34.68 2.86
C LEU A 441 -18.62 35.32 3.71
#